data_AF-A0A081PDL9-F1
#
_entry.id   AF-A0A081PDL9-F1
#
_cell.length_a   1.000
_cell.length_b   1.000
_cell.length_c   1.000
_cell.angle_alpha   90.00
_cell.angle_beta   90.00
_cell.angle_gamma   90.00
#
_symmetry.space_group_name_H-M   'P 1'
#
loop_
_entity.id
_entity.type
_entity.pdbx_description
1 polymer ?
#
loop_
_entity_poly.entity_id
_entity_poly.type
_entity_poly.pdbx_seq_one_letter_code
_entity_poly.pdbx_strand_id
1 'polypeptide(L)'
;MFPTVSHFLSYAFGIDIPLPFNTFGVFVALAFIAGYWAFTKELQRKEALGILHPVTRVETIGQPATLTEMISNGLFGFLIGYKLIYALLNYRLFVNDAQSVLLSLKGNIIGGILLAALFVYWDYKEKGKYKLAQPKQVKITVHPHELMGHMIVWAAVWGFLGAKIFDNLEHWDTFVQDPIGGLLSFSGLTFYGGLICGGAAVLYIARKNGIKPLHMLDVGGPGMMLAYSVGRIGCHLSGDGDWGIVNTHAKPFNWLPDWLWAYTYPNNVAMEGVQIPGCTGRFCMELPLPVYPTPLYEVIVCFILFLVLWRIRERIKLPGMLFGIYLMMNGMERFFVELIRVNTKYHVAGIAFTQAELISALLFISGLLMVVSAVRKGNKETS
;
A
#
# COMPACT_ATOMS: atom_id res chain seq x y z
N MET A 1 -5.96 -7.20 -20.82
CA MET A 1 -5.79 -6.72 -19.43
C MET A 1 -7.13 -6.72 -18.72
N PHE A 2 -7.10 -6.62 -17.38
CA PHE A 2 -8.29 -6.61 -16.54
C PHE A 2 -8.37 -5.27 -15.80
N PRO A 3 -8.97 -4.23 -16.41
CA PRO A 3 -9.16 -2.92 -15.77
C PRO A 3 -9.87 -3.00 -14.42
N THR A 4 -10.93 -3.81 -14.39
CA THR A 4 -11.77 -4.02 -13.20
C THR A 4 -11.90 -5.50 -12.90
N VAL A 5 -12.31 -5.81 -11.67
CA VAL A 5 -12.59 -7.18 -11.23
C VAL A 5 -13.62 -7.85 -12.14
N SER A 6 -14.59 -7.10 -12.66
CA SER A 6 -15.59 -7.58 -13.62
C SER A 6 -14.96 -8.20 -14.86
N HIS A 7 -13.94 -7.54 -15.43
CA HIS A 7 -13.24 -8.04 -16.62
C HIS A 7 -12.49 -9.34 -16.32
N PHE A 8 -11.89 -9.43 -15.13
CA PHE A 8 -11.24 -10.67 -14.68
C PHE A 8 -12.24 -11.81 -14.48
N LEU A 9 -13.38 -11.55 -13.83
CA LEU A 9 -14.41 -12.57 -13.60
C LEU A 9 -15.06 -13.05 -14.90
N SER A 10 -15.31 -12.14 -15.83
CA SER A 10 -15.80 -12.45 -17.17
C SER A 10 -14.82 -13.37 -17.92
N TYR A 11 -13.53 -13.04 -17.91
CA TYR A 11 -12.50 -13.87 -18.55
C TYR A 11 -12.29 -15.23 -17.87
N ALA A 12 -12.21 -15.27 -16.54
CA ALA A 12 -11.85 -16.47 -15.80
C ALA A 12 -13.02 -17.45 -15.62
N PHE A 13 -14.25 -16.93 -15.50
CA PHE A 13 -15.42 -17.72 -15.12
C PHE A 13 -16.62 -17.54 -16.05
N GLY A 14 -16.55 -16.65 -17.04
CA GLY A 14 -17.69 -16.31 -17.90
C GLY A 14 -18.80 -15.54 -17.16
N ILE A 15 -18.46 -14.87 -16.05
CA ILE A 15 -19.43 -14.18 -15.19
C ILE A 15 -19.37 -12.67 -15.44
N ASP A 16 -20.41 -12.14 -16.10
CA ASP A 16 -20.54 -10.70 -16.38
C ASP A 16 -21.29 -9.96 -15.27
N ILE A 17 -20.60 -9.71 -14.16
CA ILE A 17 -21.12 -8.89 -13.05
C ILE A 17 -20.42 -7.52 -13.06
N PRO A 18 -21.15 -6.41 -13.23
CA PRO A 18 -20.58 -5.07 -13.29
C PRO A 18 -20.19 -4.56 -11.91
N LEU A 19 -18.99 -4.91 -11.44
CA LEU A 19 -18.41 -4.46 -10.18
C LEU A 19 -17.67 -3.11 -10.33
N PRO A 20 -17.75 -2.21 -9.32
CA PRO A 20 -17.09 -0.89 -9.31
C PRO A 20 -15.60 -0.96 -8.91
N PHE A 21 -15.05 -2.16 -8.72
CA PHE A 21 -13.71 -2.34 -8.16
C PHE A 21 -12.66 -2.45 -9.26
N ASN A 22 -11.68 -1.55 -9.23
CA ASN A 22 -10.51 -1.61 -10.09
C ASN A 22 -9.58 -2.75 -9.64
N THR A 23 -9.00 -3.47 -10.60
CA THR A 23 -8.08 -4.57 -10.32
C THR A 23 -6.85 -4.10 -9.53
N PHE A 24 -6.30 -2.94 -9.90
CA PHE A 24 -5.20 -2.30 -9.17
C PHE A 24 -5.53 -2.13 -7.68
N GLY A 25 -6.71 -1.56 -7.37
CA GLY A 25 -7.14 -1.33 -5.99
C GLY A 25 -7.29 -2.62 -5.16
N VAL A 26 -7.72 -3.72 -5.79
CA VAL A 26 -7.78 -5.03 -5.13
C VAL A 26 -6.38 -5.52 -4.76
N PHE A 27 -5.41 -5.41 -5.68
CA PHE A 27 -4.03 -5.82 -5.40
C PHE A 27 -3.33 -4.93 -4.40
N VAL A 28 -3.67 -3.64 -4.32
CA VAL A 28 -3.25 -2.77 -3.21
C VAL A 28 -3.77 -3.31 -1.88
N ALA A 29 -5.06 -3.66 -1.78
CA ALA A 29 -5.61 -4.26 -0.55
C ALA A 29 -4.94 -5.60 -0.20
N LEU A 30 -4.66 -6.44 -1.20
CA LEU A 30 -3.92 -7.70 -1.01
C LEU A 30 -2.47 -7.44 -0.56
N ALA A 31 -1.83 -6.37 -1.04
CA ALA A 31 -0.49 -5.97 -0.60
C ALA A 31 -0.48 -5.57 0.88
N PHE A 32 -1.52 -4.86 1.36
CA PHE A 32 -1.68 -4.59 2.80
C PHE A 32 -1.83 -5.88 3.61
N ILE A 33 -2.59 -6.86 3.12
CA ILE A 33 -2.77 -8.17 3.78
C ILE A 33 -1.44 -8.94 3.81
N ALA A 34 -0.71 -8.99 2.70
CA ALA A 34 0.57 -9.68 2.60
C ALA A 34 1.63 -9.04 3.51
N GLY A 35 1.70 -7.71 3.52
CA GLY A 35 2.54 -6.94 4.44
C GLY A 35 2.16 -7.19 5.90
N TYR A 36 0.86 -7.11 6.24
CA TYR A 36 0.36 -7.38 7.59
C TYR A 36 0.80 -8.77 8.08
N TRP A 37 0.64 -9.80 7.23
CA TRP A 37 1.07 -11.16 7.55
C TRP A 37 2.59 -11.22 7.82
N ALA A 38 3.41 -10.67 6.93
CA ALA A 38 4.86 -10.74 7.05
C ALA A 38 5.37 -10.00 8.30
N PHE A 39 4.84 -8.80 8.57
CA PHE A 39 5.21 -8.00 9.74
C PHE A 39 4.79 -8.70 11.03
N THR A 40 3.56 -9.22 11.09
CA THR A 40 3.04 -9.96 12.25
C THR A 40 3.91 -11.18 12.55
N LYS A 41 4.26 -11.97 11.52
CA LYS A 41 5.12 -13.14 11.68
C LYS A 41 6.52 -12.79 12.18
N GLU A 42 7.08 -11.67 11.73
CA GLU A 42 8.40 -11.24 12.18
C GLU A 42 8.39 -10.63 13.58
N LEU A 43 7.32 -9.93 13.97
CA LEU A 43 7.09 -9.48 15.35
C LEU A 43 6.97 -10.67 16.30
N GLN A 44 6.14 -11.67 15.96
CA GLN A 44 6.00 -12.91 16.72
C GLN A 44 7.33 -13.64 16.87
N ARG A 45 8.14 -13.71 15.80
CA ARG A 45 9.46 -14.34 15.86
C ARG A 45 10.43 -13.59 16.77
N LYS A 46 10.53 -12.27 16.64
CA LYS A 46 11.43 -11.46 17.47
C LYS A 46 11.01 -11.45 18.94
N GLU A 47 9.71 -11.54 19.21
CA GLU A 47 9.17 -11.76 20.54
C GLU A 47 9.54 -13.13 21.10
N ALA A 48 9.39 -14.21 20.33
CA ALA A 48 9.79 -15.56 20.73
C ALA A 48 11.30 -15.70 21.00
N LEU A 49 12.12 -14.88 20.33
CA LEU A 49 13.57 -14.78 20.57
C LEU A 49 13.94 -13.91 21.78
N GLY A 50 12.96 -13.31 22.46
CA GLY A 50 13.20 -12.40 23.59
C GLY A 50 13.83 -11.06 23.20
N ILE A 51 13.79 -10.69 21.91
CA ILE A 51 14.33 -9.41 21.41
C ILE A 51 13.30 -8.29 21.64
N LEU A 52 12.02 -8.61 21.49
CA LEU A 52 10.90 -7.72 21.76
C LEU A 52 10.13 -8.23 22.97
N HIS A 53 9.56 -7.31 23.75
CA HIS A 53 8.84 -7.64 24.96
C HIS A 53 7.42 -7.05 24.93
N PRO A 54 6.43 -7.76 25.50
CA PRO A 54 5.11 -7.19 25.74
C PRO A 54 5.16 -5.97 26.65
N VAL A 55 4.22 -5.05 26.46
CA VAL A 55 4.07 -3.85 27.30
C VAL A 55 2.79 -3.97 28.12
N THR A 56 2.90 -3.84 29.43
CA THR A 56 1.73 -3.79 30.31
C THR A 56 1.08 -2.41 30.24
N ARG A 57 -0.22 -2.36 29.98
CA ARG A 57 -1.04 -1.15 30.01
C ARG A 57 -2.18 -1.31 30.99
N VAL A 58 -2.54 -0.21 31.64
CA VAL A 58 -3.72 -0.15 32.50
C VAL A 58 -4.88 0.31 31.63
N GLU A 59 -5.84 -0.58 31.38
CA GLU A 59 -7.08 -0.24 30.68
C GLU A 59 -8.27 -0.31 31.63
N THR A 60 -9.20 0.61 31.47
CA THR A 60 -10.43 0.64 32.28
C THR A 60 -11.51 -0.14 31.56
N ILE A 61 -11.83 -1.33 32.05
CA ILE A 61 -12.86 -2.21 31.47
C ILE A 61 -14.20 -1.98 32.18
N GLY A 62 -15.29 -2.06 31.42
CA GLY A 62 -16.66 -2.07 31.96
C GLY A 62 -17.33 -0.70 32.09
N GLN A 63 -16.81 0.33 31.41
CA GLN A 63 -17.52 1.61 31.30
C GLN A 63 -18.78 1.47 30.43
N PRO A 64 -19.90 2.15 30.78
CA PRO A 64 -21.05 2.23 29.90
C PRO A 64 -20.69 2.95 28.58
N ALA A 65 -21.48 2.74 27.53
CA ALA A 65 -21.38 3.54 26.32
C ALA A 65 -21.51 5.02 26.68
N THR A 66 -20.46 5.80 26.38
CA THR A 66 -20.48 7.22 26.61
C THR A 66 -21.31 7.90 25.53
N LEU A 67 -21.98 9.00 25.88
CA LEU A 67 -22.78 9.76 24.91
C LEU A 67 -21.93 10.19 23.70
N THR A 68 -20.66 10.55 23.93
CA THR A 68 -19.72 10.94 22.88
C THR A 68 -19.40 9.81 21.91
N GLU A 69 -19.21 8.58 22.41
CA GLU A 69 -19.00 7.40 21.55
C GLU A 69 -20.24 7.09 20.74
N MET A 70 -21.41 7.10 21.37
CA MET A 70 -22.68 6.84 20.67
C MET A 70 -22.94 7.88 19.58
N ILE A 71 -22.70 9.16 19.85
CA ILE A 71 -22.82 10.23 18.85
C ILE A 71 -21.80 10.02 17.71
N SER A 72 -20.55 9.68 18.04
CA SER A 72 -19.50 9.47 17.03
C SER A 72 -19.79 8.27 16.14
N ASN A 73 -20.22 7.15 16.72
CA ASN A 73 -20.63 5.94 16.01
C ASN A 73 -21.89 6.19 15.16
N GLY A 74 -22.85 6.97 15.69
CA GLY A 74 -24.02 7.40 14.96
C GLY A 74 -23.68 8.29 13.77
N LEU A 75 -22.79 9.26 13.93
CA LEU A 75 -22.31 10.11 12.84
C LEU A 75 -21.58 9.30 11.77
N PHE A 76 -20.70 8.38 12.19
CA PHE A 76 -19.99 7.49 11.27
C PHE A 76 -20.95 6.58 10.50
N GLY A 77 -21.91 5.96 11.19
CA GLY A 77 -22.98 5.18 10.59
C GLY A 77 -23.83 6.01 9.62
N PHE A 78 -24.14 7.27 9.97
CA PHE A 78 -24.84 8.19 9.09
C PHE A 78 -24.07 8.45 7.80
N LEU A 79 -22.79 8.80 7.88
CA LEU A 79 -21.96 9.10 6.71
C LEU A 79 -21.84 7.88 5.78
N ILE A 80 -21.63 6.69 6.34
CA ILE A 80 -21.59 5.44 5.57
C ILE A 80 -22.93 5.18 4.91
N GLY A 81 -24.03 5.22 5.67
CA GLY A 81 -25.36 4.91 5.13
C GLY A 81 -25.84 5.93 4.11
N TYR A 82 -25.51 7.20 4.32
CA TYR A 82 -25.81 8.30 3.41
C TYR A 82 -25.20 8.04 2.03
N LYS A 83 -23.97 7.52 1.98
CA LYS A 83 -23.27 7.22 0.73
C LYS A 83 -23.57 5.85 0.16
N LEU A 84 -23.52 4.82 0.99
CA LEU A 84 -23.68 3.43 0.58
C LEU A 84 -25.06 3.19 -0.05
N ILE A 85 -26.12 3.65 0.61
CA ILE A 85 -27.48 3.46 0.09
C ILE A 85 -27.69 4.28 -1.19
N TYR A 86 -27.11 5.48 -1.29
CA TYR A 86 -27.14 6.25 -2.53
C TYR A 86 -26.39 5.56 -3.67
N ALA A 87 -25.23 4.97 -3.40
CA ALA A 87 -24.45 4.21 -4.39
C ALA A 87 -25.20 2.96 -4.87
N LEU A 88 -25.89 2.25 -3.97
CA LEU A 88 -26.71 1.08 -4.30
C LEU A 88 -27.93 1.46 -5.15
N LEU A 89 -28.61 2.57 -4.84
CA LEU A 89 -29.75 3.06 -5.63
C LEU A 89 -29.30 3.61 -7.00
N ASN A 90 -28.09 4.15 -7.08
CA ASN A 90 -27.50 4.69 -8.31
C ASN A 90 -26.39 3.77 -8.84
N TYR A 91 -26.63 2.46 -8.80
CA TYR A 91 -25.61 1.44 -9.05
C TYR A 91 -24.90 1.61 -10.41
N ARG A 92 -25.64 1.92 -11.48
CA ARG A 92 -25.05 2.16 -12.81
C ARG A 92 -24.06 3.32 -12.81
N LEU A 93 -24.40 4.41 -12.12
CA LEU A 93 -23.50 5.57 -11.97
C LEU A 93 -22.28 5.19 -11.14
N PHE A 94 -22.48 4.46 -10.04
CA PHE A 94 -21.40 4.04 -9.14
C PHE A 94 -20.40 3.09 -9.80
N VAL A 95 -20.86 2.18 -10.66
CA VAL A 95 -19.97 1.27 -11.40
C VAL A 95 -19.17 2.00 -12.47
N ASN A 96 -19.78 2.97 -13.16
CA ASN A 96 -19.11 3.70 -14.23
C ASN A 96 -18.15 4.77 -13.69
N ASP A 97 -18.52 5.40 -12.58
CA ASP A 97 -17.75 6.47 -11.94
C ASP A 97 -17.99 6.48 -10.43
N ALA A 98 -17.30 5.58 -9.74
CA ALA A 98 -17.37 5.47 -8.29
C ALA A 98 -16.91 6.76 -7.58
N GLN A 99 -15.95 7.49 -8.18
CA GLN A 99 -15.37 8.68 -7.57
C GLN A 99 -16.38 9.81 -7.47
N SER A 100 -17.13 10.11 -8.54
CA SER A 100 -18.14 11.17 -8.48
C SER A 100 -19.27 10.86 -7.49
N VAL A 101 -19.66 9.60 -7.37
CA VAL A 101 -20.67 9.17 -6.38
C VAL A 101 -20.17 9.36 -4.96
N LEU A 102 -18.93 8.92 -4.67
CA LEU A 102 -18.34 9.00 -3.33
C LEU A 102 -18.05 10.46 -2.92
N LEU A 103 -17.54 11.28 -3.83
CA LEU A 103 -17.14 12.67 -3.57
C LEU A 103 -18.29 13.68 -3.64
N SER A 104 -19.41 13.36 -4.29
CA SER A 104 -20.52 14.30 -4.38
C SER A 104 -21.06 14.69 -3.00
N LEU A 105 -21.80 15.79 -2.88
CA LEU A 105 -22.59 16.05 -1.65
C LEU A 105 -23.91 15.26 -1.62
N LYS A 106 -24.23 14.56 -2.72
CA LYS A 106 -25.46 13.77 -2.85
C LYS A 106 -25.38 12.48 -2.02
N GLY A 107 -26.50 12.08 -1.47
CA GLY A 107 -26.63 10.85 -0.70
C GLY A 107 -28.09 10.55 -0.35
N ASN A 108 -28.29 9.53 0.48
CA ASN A 108 -29.59 9.08 0.92
C ASN A 108 -29.74 9.29 2.43
N ILE A 109 -30.51 10.31 2.83
CA ILE A 109 -30.70 10.70 4.24
C ILE A 109 -31.32 9.55 5.04
N ILE A 110 -32.31 8.84 4.47
CA ILE A 110 -32.97 7.70 5.14
C ILE A 110 -31.96 6.59 5.42
N GLY A 111 -31.15 6.25 4.43
CA GLY A 111 -30.06 5.28 4.55
C GLY A 111 -29.06 5.68 5.64
N GLY A 112 -28.72 6.96 5.71
CA GLY A 112 -27.89 7.51 6.78
C GLY A 112 -28.53 7.34 8.16
N ILE A 113 -29.78 7.73 8.34
CA ILE A 113 -30.48 7.62 9.63
C ILE A 113 -30.59 6.14 10.08
N LEU A 114 -30.91 5.24 9.15
CA LEU A 114 -31.03 3.81 9.45
C LEU A 114 -29.71 3.21 9.94
N LEU A 115 -28.60 3.50 9.25
CA LEU A 115 -27.28 2.98 9.65
C LEU A 115 -26.74 3.68 10.91
N ALA A 116 -27.04 4.97 11.11
CA ALA A 116 -26.74 5.66 12.36
C ALA A 116 -27.44 4.98 13.55
N ALA A 117 -28.74 4.72 13.44
CA ALA A 117 -29.50 4.04 14.48
C ALA A 117 -28.97 2.61 14.73
N LEU A 118 -28.61 1.89 13.67
CA LEU A 118 -28.02 0.55 13.78
C LEU A 118 -26.69 0.57 14.54
N PHE A 119 -25.80 1.51 14.23
CA PHE A 119 -24.48 1.61 14.85
C PHE A 119 -24.57 2.04 16.31
N VAL A 120 -25.45 2.99 16.63
CA VAL A 120 -25.74 3.39 18.01
C VAL A 120 -26.32 2.22 18.81
N TYR A 121 -27.27 1.48 18.23
CA TYR A 121 -27.86 0.31 18.88
C TYR A 121 -26.83 -0.80 19.09
N TRP A 122 -25.97 -1.05 18.10
CA TRP A 122 -24.89 -2.02 18.21
C TRP A 122 -23.94 -1.64 19.35
N ASP A 123 -23.39 -0.43 19.35
CA ASP A 123 -22.47 0.05 20.39
C ASP A 123 -23.10 -0.03 21.79
N TYR A 124 -24.36 0.41 21.92
CA TYR A 124 -25.12 0.30 23.17
C TYR A 124 -25.25 -1.16 23.63
N LYS A 125 -25.59 -2.08 22.73
CA LYS A 125 -25.78 -3.51 23.05
C LYS A 125 -24.46 -4.19 23.40
N GLU A 126 -23.39 -3.88 22.67
CA GLU A 126 -22.08 -4.46 22.87
C GLU A 126 -21.48 -4.01 24.20
N LYS A 127 -21.51 -2.71 24.51
CA LYS A 127 -21.06 -2.22 25.81
C LYS A 127 -21.99 -2.64 26.95
N GLY A 128 -23.27 -2.83 26.68
CA GLY A 128 -24.21 -3.44 27.62
C GLY A 128 -23.81 -4.85 28.05
N LYS A 129 -23.26 -5.67 27.13
CA LYS A 129 -22.78 -7.04 27.44
C LYS A 129 -21.55 -7.07 28.35
N TYR A 130 -20.67 -6.08 28.23
CA TYR A 130 -19.40 -6.02 28.97
C TYR A 130 -19.43 -5.02 30.14
N LYS A 131 -20.61 -4.46 30.46
CA LYS A 131 -20.79 -3.51 31.56
C LYS A 131 -20.54 -4.20 32.90
N LEU A 132 -19.58 -3.68 33.66
CA LEU A 132 -19.35 -4.11 35.04
C LEU A 132 -20.04 -3.14 36.01
N ALA A 133 -20.41 -3.63 37.20
CA ALA A 133 -21.05 -2.80 38.23
C ALA A 133 -20.17 -1.61 38.68
N GLN A 134 -18.85 -1.77 38.60
CA GLN A 134 -17.87 -0.69 38.71
C GLN A 134 -16.76 -0.90 37.66
N PRO A 135 -16.32 0.15 36.96
CA PRO A 135 -15.20 0.05 36.03
C PRO A 135 -13.95 -0.43 36.78
N LYS A 136 -13.31 -1.48 36.28
CA LYS A 136 -12.08 -2.02 36.88
C LYS A 136 -10.88 -1.67 35.99
N GLN A 137 -9.84 -1.16 36.62
CA GLN A 137 -8.54 -0.98 35.98
C GLN A 137 -7.84 -2.34 35.95
N VAL A 138 -7.72 -2.91 34.75
CA VAL A 138 -7.05 -4.20 34.55
C VAL A 138 -5.72 -3.93 33.84
N LYS A 139 -4.66 -4.56 34.34
CA LYS A 139 -3.36 -4.58 33.67
C LYS A 139 -3.45 -5.58 32.52
N ILE A 140 -3.57 -5.08 31.30
CA ILE A 140 -3.55 -5.88 30.08
C ILE A 140 -2.12 -5.92 29.56
N THR A 141 -1.64 -7.11 29.22
CA THR A 141 -0.34 -7.29 28.58
C THR A 141 -0.56 -7.25 27.08
N VAL A 142 -0.02 -6.23 26.41
CA VAL A 142 -0.15 -6.07 24.96
C VAL A 142 1.12 -6.58 24.29
N HIS A 143 0.96 -7.56 23.41
CA HIS A 143 2.04 -8.15 22.65
C HIS A 143 2.41 -7.28 21.44
N PRO A 144 3.69 -7.20 21.03
CA PRO A 144 4.12 -6.37 19.89
C PRO A 144 3.33 -6.61 18.59
N HIS A 145 2.94 -7.85 18.33
CA HIS A 145 2.21 -8.23 17.11
C HIS A 145 0.75 -7.76 17.12
N GLU A 146 0.13 -7.56 18.29
CA GLU A 146 -1.24 -7.05 18.42
C GLU A 146 -1.34 -5.57 18.00
N LEU A 147 -0.22 -4.84 18.08
CA LEU A 147 -0.13 -3.44 17.65
C LEU A 147 -0.20 -3.28 16.13
N MET A 148 -0.08 -4.36 15.35
CA MET A 148 -0.01 -4.30 13.89
C MET A 148 -1.28 -3.69 13.28
N GLY A 149 -2.46 -4.01 13.82
CA GLY A 149 -3.72 -3.41 13.39
C GLY A 149 -3.75 -1.89 13.59
N HIS A 150 -3.25 -1.42 14.74
CA HIS A 150 -3.14 0.01 15.01
C HIS A 150 -2.10 0.68 14.09
N MET A 151 -0.94 0.05 13.89
CA MET A 151 0.12 0.58 13.03
C MET A 151 -0.31 0.68 11.57
N ILE A 152 -1.00 -0.31 11.00
CA ILE A 152 -1.40 -0.31 9.59
C ILE A 152 -2.48 0.73 9.29
N VAL A 153 -3.43 0.94 10.20
CA VAL A 153 -4.46 1.98 10.06
C VAL A 153 -3.81 3.36 10.06
N TRP A 154 -2.93 3.65 11.02
CA TRP A 154 -2.25 4.94 11.06
C TRP A 154 -1.25 5.11 9.91
N ALA A 155 -0.62 4.03 9.44
CA ALA A 155 0.20 4.08 8.23
C ALA A 155 -0.62 4.47 7.01
N ALA A 156 -1.84 3.94 6.86
CA ALA A 156 -2.73 4.31 5.77
C ALA A 156 -3.20 5.78 5.87
N VAL A 157 -3.59 6.23 7.06
CA VAL A 157 -4.04 7.61 7.30
C VAL A 157 -2.91 8.62 7.01
N TRP A 158 -1.75 8.44 7.64
CA TRP A 158 -0.61 9.33 7.45
C TRP A 158 0.05 9.16 6.08
N GLY A 159 -0.02 7.97 5.49
CA GLY A 159 0.45 7.72 4.14
C GLY A 159 -0.38 8.45 3.09
N PHE A 160 -1.71 8.37 3.18
CA PHE A 160 -2.59 9.11 2.28
C PHE A 160 -2.43 10.63 2.46
N LEU A 161 -2.45 11.10 3.71
CA LEU A 161 -2.25 12.51 4.02
C LEU A 161 -0.90 13.02 3.53
N GLY A 162 0.18 12.27 3.76
CA GLY A 162 1.52 12.62 3.32
C GLY A 162 1.65 12.64 1.80
N ALA A 163 1.10 11.62 1.11
CA ALA A 163 1.11 11.58 -0.34
C ALA A 163 0.42 12.81 -0.95
N LYS A 164 -0.67 13.25 -0.34
CA LYS A 164 -1.43 14.40 -0.79
C LYS A 164 -0.75 15.73 -0.50
N ILE A 165 -0.14 15.88 0.67
CA ILE A 165 0.62 17.08 1.03
C ILE A 165 1.80 17.24 0.06
N PHE A 166 2.55 16.18 -0.20
CA PHE A 166 3.73 16.24 -1.07
C PHE A 166 3.35 16.51 -2.52
N ASP A 167 2.26 15.94 -3.02
CA ASP A 167 1.74 16.23 -4.37
C ASP A 167 1.42 17.72 -4.55
N ASN A 168 0.77 18.34 -3.57
CA ASN A 168 0.48 19.77 -3.60
C ASN A 168 1.73 20.65 -3.43
N LEU A 169 2.78 20.16 -2.75
CA LEU A 169 4.06 20.86 -2.66
C LEU A 169 4.85 20.78 -3.97
N GLU A 170 4.78 19.65 -4.67
CA GLU A 170 5.39 19.48 -5.99
C GLU A 170 4.68 20.34 -7.05
N HIS A 171 3.35 20.48 -6.93
CA HIS A 171 2.50 21.25 -7.82
C HIS A 171 2.00 22.56 -7.19
N TRP A 172 2.92 23.31 -6.58
CA TRP A 172 2.58 24.50 -5.78
C TRP A 172 1.80 25.56 -6.56
N ASP A 173 2.19 25.83 -7.81
CA ASP A 173 1.54 26.87 -8.63
C ASP A 173 0.07 26.53 -8.95
N THR A 174 -0.22 25.25 -9.22
CA THR A 174 -1.58 24.74 -9.42
C THR A 174 -2.36 24.66 -8.12
N PHE A 175 -1.71 24.31 -7.00
CA PHE A 175 -2.33 24.26 -5.68
C PHE A 175 -2.78 25.64 -5.19
N VAL A 176 -1.98 26.69 -5.38
CA VAL A 176 -2.34 28.06 -4.97
C VAL A 176 -3.57 28.58 -5.71
N GLN A 177 -3.82 28.10 -6.94
CA GLN A 177 -4.97 28.49 -7.75
C GLN A 177 -6.28 27.84 -7.29
N ASP A 178 -6.24 26.58 -6.84
CA ASP A 178 -7.40 25.89 -6.26
C ASP A 178 -7.00 25.02 -5.05
N PRO A 179 -6.84 25.62 -3.86
CA PRO A 179 -6.36 24.90 -2.68
C PRO A 179 -7.35 23.82 -2.20
N ILE A 180 -8.66 24.07 -2.36
CA ILE A 180 -9.71 23.16 -1.88
C ILE A 180 -9.82 21.97 -2.84
N GLY A 181 -9.85 22.20 -4.15
CA GLY A 181 -9.84 21.12 -5.14
C GLY A 181 -8.53 20.33 -5.15
N GLY A 182 -7.41 21.01 -4.95
CA GLY A 182 -6.09 20.39 -4.78
C GLY A 182 -6.07 19.40 -3.61
N LEU A 183 -6.56 19.76 -2.42
CA LEU A 183 -6.58 18.87 -1.25
C LEU A 183 -7.65 17.77 -1.30
N LEU A 184 -8.83 18.05 -1.87
CA LEU A 184 -9.96 17.11 -1.88
C LEU A 184 -9.97 16.16 -3.09
N SER A 185 -9.13 16.39 -4.10
CA SER A 185 -9.03 15.50 -5.25
C SER A 185 -8.40 14.15 -4.88
N PHE A 186 -8.98 13.06 -5.37
CA PHE A 186 -8.40 11.71 -5.24
C PHE A 186 -7.28 11.42 -6.26
N SER A 187 -7.05 12.34 -7.19
CA SER A 187 -5.89 12.34 -8.11
C SER A 187 -4.73 13.11 -7.48
N GLY A 188 -3.50 12.89 -7.95
CA GLY A 188 -2.32 13.57 -7.41
C GLY A 188 -1.92 13.00 -6.04
N LEU A 189 -1.24 11.85 -6.06
CA LEU A 189 -0.72 11.20 -4.86
C LEU A 189 0.76 10.88 -5.07
N THR A 190 1.62 11.63 -4.41
CA THR A 190 3.07 11.41 -4.50
C THR A 190 3.49 10.25 -3.61
N PHE A 191 4.13 9.25 -4.21
CA PHE A 191 4.59 8.05 -3.50
C PHE A 191 5.50 8.37 -2.30
N TYR A 192 6.46 9.28 -2.45
CA TYR A 192 7.42 9.62 -1.39
C TYR A 192 6.76 10.25 -0.17
N GLY A 193 5.76 11.11 -0.37
CA GLY A 193 4.99 11.67 0.74
C GLY A 193 4.30 10.58 1.56
N GLY A 194 3.73 9.58 0.89
CA GLY A 194 3.11 8.45 1.56
C GLY A 194 4.09 7.55 2.31
N LEU A 195 5.24 7.24 1.69
CA LEU A 195 6.29 6.44 2.31
C LEU A 195 6.86 7.11 3.56
N ILE A 196 7.18 8.40 3.49
CA ILE A 196 7.81 9.15 4.59
C ILE A 196 6.84 9.30 5.76
N CYS A 197 5.63 9.83 5.52
CA CYS A 197 4.67 10.08 6.59
C CYS A 197 4.10 8.78 7.17
N GLY A 198 3.77 7.80 6.33
CA GLY A 198 3.29 6.49 6.77
C GLY A 198 4.37 5.73 7.57
N GLY A 199 5.60 5.70 7.07
CA GLY A 199 6.74 5.08 7.76
C GLY A 199 7.04 5.76 9.10
N ALA A 200 7.04 7.10 9.15
CA ALA A 200 7.23 7.86 10.38
C ALA A 200 6.15 7.56 11.43
N ALA A 201 4.88 7.44 11.02
CA ALA A 201 3.79 7.08 11.91
C ALA A 201 3.99 5.68 12.53
N VAL A 202 4.37 4.69 11.72
CA VAL A 202 4.68 3.33 12.21
C VAL A 202 5.83 3.35 13.19
N LEU A 203 6.94 4.03 12.87
CA LEU A 203 8.11 4.11 13.74
C LEU A 203 7.81 4.84 15.05
N TYR A 204 7.00 5.89 15.01
CA TYR A 204 6.55 6.63 16.19
C TYR A 204 5.69 5.74 17.11
N ILE A 205 4.69 5.06 16.55
CA ILE A 205 3.81 4.15 17.29
C ILE A 205 4.63 3.00 17.88
N ALA A 206 5.50 2.37 17.10
CA ALA A 206 6.38 1.30 17.55
C ALA A 206 7.24 1.76 18.74
N ARG A 207 7.88 2.93 18.63
CA ARG A 207 8.72 3.50 19.71
C ARG A 207 7.92 3.80 20.98
N LYS A 208 6.72 4.36 20.85
CA LYS A 208 5.81 4.62 21.99
C LYS A 208 5.39 3.33 22.70
N ASN A 209 5.47 2.19 22.02
CA ASN A 209 5.13 0.87 22.53
C ASN A 209 6.37 0.00 22.83
N GLY A 210 7.54 0.60 23.07
CA GLY A 210 8.73 -0.14 23.51
C GLY A 210 9.49 -0.89 22.41
N ILE A 211 9.04 -0.84 21.15
CA ILE A 211 9.76 -1.42 20.00
C ILE A 211 10.76 -0.37 19.49
N LYS A 212 12.06 -0.65 19.61
CA LYS A 212 13.10 0.27 19.11
C LYS A 212 12.98 0.41 17.58
N PRO A 213 13.14 1.62 17.00
CA PRO A 213 12.96 1.86 15.57
C PRO A 213 13.77 0.92 14.66
N LEU A 214 15.03 0.60 15.00
CA LEU A 214 15.84 -0.32 14.20
C LEU A 214 15.26 -1.74 14.12
N HIS A 215 14.67 -2.24 15.21
CA HIS A 215 13.99 -3.52 15.18
C HIS A 215 12.72 -3.47 14.35
N MET A 216 11.98 -2.36 14.40
CA MET A 216 10.80 -2.17 13.56
C MET A 216 11.16 -2.07 12.07
N LEU A 217 12.28 -1.44 11.73
CA LEU A 217 12.80 -1.42 10.37
C LEU A 217 13.18 -2.83 9.89
N ASP A 218 13.85 -3.63 10.72
CA ASP A 218 14.14 -5.04 10.39
C ASP A 218 12.87 -5.88 10.20
N VAL A 219 11.81 -5.61 10.97
CA VAL A 219 10.48 -6.22 10.77
C VAL A 219 9.91 -5.81 9.42
N GLY A 220 10.01 -4.52 9.07
CA GLY A 220 9.45 -3.95 7.86
C GLY A 220 10.13 -4.39 6.58
N GLY A 221 11.45 -4.59 6.57
CA GLY A 221 12.23 -4.86 5.36
C GLY A 221 11.67 -6.01 4.49
N PRO A 222 11.58 -7.26 4.99
CA PRO A 222 11.01 -8.37 4.23
C PRO A 222 9.54 -8.12 3.86
N GLY A 223 8.73 -7.61 4.80
CA GLY A 223 7.30 -7.43 4.55
C GLY A 223 7.00 -6.36 3.51
N MET A 224 7.80 -5.29 3.43
CA MET A 224 7.66 -4.26 2.38
C MET A 224 7.99 -4.83 1.01
N MET A 225 9.01 -5.69 0.92
CA MET A 225 9.35 -6.35 -0.34
C MET A 225 8.22 -7.27 -0.83
N LEU A 226 7.56 -8.00 0.08
CA LEU A 226 6.39 -8.81 -0.25
C LEU A 226 5.19 -7.95 -0.66
N ALA A 227 4.87 -6.91 0.12
CA ALA A 227 3.76 -6.01 -0.18
C ALA A 227 3.95 -5.34 -1.54
N TYR A 228 5.18 -4.90 -1.84
CA TYR A 228 5.53 -4.32 -3.12
C TYR A 228 5.37 -5.30 -4.28
N SER A 229 5.86 -6.54 -4.14
CA SER A 229 5.64 -7.61 -5.15
C SER A 229 4.15 -7.83 -5.43
N VAL A 230 3.31 -7.95 -4.39
CA VAL A 230 1.86 -8.13 -4.55
C VAL A 230 1.20 -6.91 -5.21
N GLY A 231 1.60 -5.70 -4.84
CA GLY A 231 1.09 -4.47 -5.45
C GLY A 231 1.39 -4.38 -6.95
N ARG A 232 2.58 -4.82 -7.38
CA ARG A 232 2.98 -4.81 -8.80
C ARG A 232 2.24 -5.79 -9.68
N ILE A 233 1.60 -6.82 -9.10
CA ILE A 233 0.64 -7.66 -9.83
C ILE A 233 -0.55 -6.80 -10.29
N GLY A 234 -0.99 -5.87 -9.43
CA GLY A 234 -2.02 -4.89 -9.76
C GLY A 234 -1.65 -4.08 -11.00
N CYS A 235 -0.46 -3.46 -11.00
CA CYS A 235 0.06 -2.69 -12.13
C CYS A 235 0.09 -3.50 -13.43
N HIS A 236 0.61 -4.74 -13.35
CA HIS A 236 0.68 -5.61 -14.52
C HIS A 236 -0.70 -5.95 -15.08
N LEU A 237 -1.66 -6.33 -14.23
CA LEU A 237 -2.99 -6.77 -14.66
C LEU A 237 -3.90 -5.63 -15.10
N SER A 238 -3.75 -4.43 -14.55
CA SER A 238 -4.51 -3.26 -14.99
C SER A 238 -3.92 -2.60 -16.24
N GLY A 239 -2.60 -2.68 -16.45
CA GLY A 239 -1.92 -1.91 -17.49
C GLY A 239 -2.01 -0.41 -17.18
N ASP A 240 -1.41 0.00 -16.06
CA ASP A 240 -1.48 1.36 -15.54
C ASP A 240 -0.41 2.32 -16.06
N GLY A 241 0.42 1.89 -17.02
CA GLY A 241 1.47 2.72 -17.61
C GLY A 241 2.88 2.38 -17.10
N ASP A 242 3.02 1.51 -16.11
CA ASP A 242 4.31 1.17 -15.49
C ASP A 242 5.19 0.20 -16.33
N TRP A 243 4.93 0.09 -17.63
CA TRP A 243 5.66 -0.75 -18.57
C TRP A 243 6.99 -0.13 -19.04
N GLY A 244 7.79 -0.96 -19.70
CA GLY A 244 9.13 -0.61 -20.15
C GLY A 244 9.18 0.07 -21.51
N ILE A 245 10.40 0.27 -22.01
CA ILE A 245 10.65 0.72 -23.38
C ILE A 245 10.17 -0.33 -24.40
N VAL A 246 9.99 0.10 -25.65
CA VAL A 246 9.66 -0.78 -26.78
C VAL A 246 10.68 -1.92 -26.87
N ASN A 247 10.18 -3.15 -26.94
CA ASN A 247 10.97 -4.35 -27.06
C ASN A 247 10.73 -5.05 -28.40
N THR A 248 11.63 -4.82 -29.35
CA THR A 248 11.66 -5.53 -30.65
C THR A 248 12.69 -6.66 -30.68
N HIS A 249 13.35 -6.95 -29.56
CA HIS A 249 14.38 -7.98 -29.50
C HIS A 249 13.78 -9.38 -29.54
N ALA A 250 14.44 -10.30 -30.24
CA ALA A 250 14.06 -11.70 -30.25
C ALA A 250 14.13 -12.27 -28.83
N LYS A 251 13.14 -13.10 -28.45
CA LYS A 251 13.11 -13.70 -27.12
C LYS A 251 14.34 -14.60 -26.91
N PRO A 252 14.96 -14.57 -25.72
CA PRO A 252 16.20 -15.30 -25.47
C PRO A 252 16.00 -16.82 -25.41
N PHE A 253 14.80 -17.27 -25.03
CA PHE A 253 14.49 -18.70 -24.88
C PHE A 253 13.17 -19.06 -25.56
N ASN A 254 13.16 -20.17 -26.30
CA ASN A 254 11.98 -20.61 -27.03
C ASN A 254 10.82 -21.05 -26.13
N TRP A 255 11.12 -21.58 -24.94
CA TRP A 255 10.10 -21.98 -23.96
C TRP A 255 9.47 -20.80 -23.22
N LEU A 256 10.05 -19.60 -23.32
CA LEU A 256 9.55 -18.41 -22.65
C LEU A 256 8.26 -17.94 -23.35
N PRO A 257 7.15 -17.74 -22.61
CA PRO A 257 5.95 -17.15 -23.17
C PRO A 257 6.20 -15.74 -23.70
N ASP A 258 5.62 -15.40 -24.84
CA ASP A 258 5.88 -14.12 -25.49
C ASP A 258 5.47 -12.94 -24.60
N TRP A 259 4.35 -13.04 -23.89
CA TRP A 259 3.86 -12.02 -22.95
C TRP A 259 4.78 -11.77 -21.75
N LEU A 260 5.68 -12.71 -21.43
CA LEU A 260 6.69 -12.53 -20.39
C LEU A 260 7.92 -11.78 -20.93
N TRP A 261 8.13 -11.72 -22.25
CA TRP A 261 9.25 -11.00 -22.86
C TRP A 261 8.84 -9.64 -23.44
N ALA A 262 7.72 -9.62 -24.17
CA ALA A 262 7.25 -8.51 -24.98
C ALA A 262 5.72 -8.50 -24.95
N TYR A 263 5.11 -7.40 -24.51
CA TYR A 263 3.67 -7.33 -24.30
C TYR A 263 3.08 -5.98 -24.76
N THR A 264 1.88 -5.99 -25.33
CA THR A 264 1.21 -4.79 -25.89
C THR A 264 0.16 -4.19 -24.96
N TYR A 265 -0.11 -4.81 -23.81
CA TYR A 265 -1.08 -4.31 -22.82
C TYR A 265 -2.46 -3.95 -23.41
N PRO A 266 -3.19 -4.91 -23.99
CA PRO A 266 -4.53 -4.66 -24.54
C PRO A 266 -5.53 -4.36 -23.43
N ASN A 267 -6.44 -3.41 -23.65
CA ASN A 267 -7.41 -2.92 -22.67
C ASN A 267 -6.74 -2.30 -21.43
N ASN A 268 -5.65 -1.54 -21.61
CA ASN A 268 -4.93 -0.91 -20.51
C ASN A 268 -5.73 0.24 -19.86
N VAL A 269 -5.61 0.41 -18.54
CA VAL A 269 -6.29 1.50 -17.80
C VAL A 269 -5.66 2.87 -18.04
N ALA A 270 -4.41 2.91 -18.49
CA ALA A 270 -3.74 4.15 -18.88
C ALA A 270 -4.34 4.77 -20.16
N MET A 271 -5.16 4.02 -20.90
CA MET A 271 -5.81 4.46 -22.14
C MET A 271 -4.80 4.88 -23.22
N GLU A 272 -3.62 4.27 -23.23
CA GLU A 272 -2.54 4.60 -24.17
C GLU A 272 -2.48 3.64 -25.36
N GLY A 273 -2.04 4.19 -26.50
CA GLY A 273 -1.78 3.44 -27.73
C GLY A 273 -2.82 3.69 -28.83
N VAL A 274 -3.19 2.63 -29.54
CA VAL A 274 -4.17 2.64 -30.64
C VAL A 274 -5.44 1.90 -30.25
N GLN A 275 -6.55 2.25 -30.89
CA GLN A 275 -7.82 1.60 -30.63
C GLN A 275 -7.83 0.18 -31.21
N ILE A 276 -8.27 -0.79 -30.40
CA ILE A 276 -8.41 -2.19 -30.81
C ILE A 276 -9.58 -2.31 -31.80
N PRO A 277 -9.37 -2.86 -33.01
CA PRO A 277 -10.43 -3.00 -34.01
C PRO A 277 -11.63 -3.79 -33.48
N GLY A 278 -12.83 -3.22 -33.60
CA GLY A 278 -14.07 -3.85 -33.16
C GLY A 278 -14.33 -3.83 -31.64
N CYS A 279 -13.45 -3.24 -30.83
CA CYS A 279 -13.69 -3.07 -29.40
C CYS A 279 -14.61 -1.87 -29.13
N THR A 280 -15.60 -2.07 -28.26
CA THR A 280 -16.50 -1.01 -27.78
C THR A 280 -16.41 -0.90 -26.25
N GLY A 281 -16.35 0.33 -25.74
CA GLY A 281 -16.23 0.59 -24.30
C GLY A 281 -15.06 1.50 -23.95
N ARG A 282 -14.87 1.74 -22.65
CA ARG A 282 -13.81 2.63 -22.15
C ARG A 282 -12.43 2.05 -22.43
N PHE A 283 -12.16 0.82 -22.01
CA PHE A 283 -10.82 0.22 -22.07
C PHE A 283 -10.59 -0.52 -23.38
N CYS A 284 -10.49 0.22 -24.49
CA CYS A 284 -10.33 -0.35 -25.85
C CYS A 284 -9.00 0.05 -26.52
N MET A 285 -7.98 0.34 -25.72
CA MET A 285 -6.67 0.79 -26.21
C MET A 285 -5.62 -0.32 -26.02
N GLU A 286 -4.67 -0.42 -26.95
CA GLU A 286 -3.48 -1.27 -26.86
C GLU A 286 -2.25 -0.57 -27.44
N LEU A 287 -1.06 -0.93 -26.98
CA LEU A 287 0.17 -0.35 -27.50
C LEU A 287 0.47 -0.86 -28.92
N PRO A 288 0.82 0.03 -29.86
CA PRO A 288 1.08 -0.35 -31.25
C PRO A 288 2.36 -1.20 -31.40
N LEU A 289 3.30 -1.06 -30.48
CA LEU A 289 4.52 -1.86 -30.41
C LEU A 289 4.61 -2.54 -29.04
N PRO A 290 5.12 -3.78 -28.97
CA PRO A 290 5.29 -4.45 -27.70
C PRO A 290 6.39 -3.79 -26.88
N VAL A 291 6.23 -3.82 -25.56
CA VAL A 291 7.16 -3.25 -24.58
C VAL A 291 7.62 -4.32 -23.61
N TYR A 292 8.72 -4.06 -22.89
CA TYR A 292 9.11 -4.91 -21.77
C TYR A 292 8.05 -4.85 -20.66
N PRO A 293 7.52 -5.99 -20.17
CA PRO A 293 6.54 -6.00 -19.09
C PRO A 293 7.22 -5.78 -17.72
N THR A 294 7.80 -4.60 -17.51
CA THR A 294 8.55 -4.25 -16.30
C THR A 294 7.80 -4.50 -14.98
N PRO A 295 6.48 -4.25 -14.83
CA PRO A 295 5.78 -4.56 -13.58
C PRO A 295 5.84 -6.06 -13.24
N LEU A 296 5.80 -6.93 -14.26
CA LEU A 296 5.90 -8.37 -14.06
C LEU A 296 7.31 -8.79 -13.62
N TYR A 297 8.34 -8.15 -14.19
CA TYR A 297 9.73 -8.36 -13.75
C TYR A 297 9.90 -7.93 -12.30
N GLU A 298 9.36 -6.78 -11.91
CA GLU A 298 9.35 -6.30 -10.53
C GLU A 298 8.62 -7.29 -9.59
N VAL A 299 7.46 -7.83 -10.00
CA VAL A 299 6.75 -8.88 -9.21
C VAL A 299 7.68 -10.05 -8.91
N ILE A 300 8.32 -10.61 -9.95
CA ILE A 300 9.15 -11.81 -9.84
C ILE A 300 10.40 -11.51 -9.01
N VAL A 301 11.12 -10.45 -9.34
CA VAL A 301 12.37 -10.08 -8.65
C VAL A 301 12.07 -9.76 -7.19
N CYS A 302 11.10 -8.90 -6.89
CA CYS A 302 10.77 -8.56 -5.51
C CYS A 302 10.26 -9.76 -4.72
N PHE A 303 9.52 -10.69 -5.33
CA PHE A 303 9.14 -11.93 -4.65
C PHE A 303 10.38 -12.78 -4.30
N ILE A 304 11.34 -12.92 -5.22
CA ILE A 304 12.61 -13.62 -4.98
C ILE A 304 13.41 -12.91 -3.87
N LEU A 305 13.53 -11.58 -3.93
CA LEU A 305 14.22 -10.79 -2.91
C LEU A 305 13.54 -10.94 -1.55
N PHE A 306 12.20 -10.98 -1.50
CA PHE A 306 11.46 -11.30 -0.30
C PHE A 306 11.85 -12.69 0.23
N LEU A 307 11.86 -13.73 -0.61
CA LEU A 307 12.23 -15.09 -0.18
C LEU A 307 13.68 -15.14 0.36
N VAL A 308 14.60 -14.43 -0.27
CA VAL A 308 15.99 -14.31 0.20
C VAL A 308 16.03 -13.62 1.57
N LEU A 309 15.41 -12.45 1.71
CA LEU A 309 15.31 -11.72 2.99
C LEU A 309 14.64 -12.58 4.07
N TRP A 310 13.56 -13.28 3.70
CA TRP A 310 12.81 -14.17 4.57
C TRP A 310 13.70 -15.32 5.05
N ARG A 311 14.54 -15.88 4.18
CA ARG A 311 15.45 -16.98 4.53
C ARG A 311 16.59 -16.53 5.43
N ILE A 312 17.20 -15.37 5.16
CA ILE A 312 18.37 -14.89 5.92
C ILE A 312 18.00 -14.25 7.26
N ARG A 313 16.73 -13.90 7.50
CA ARG A 313 16.28 -13.25 8.75
C ARG A 313 16.57 -14.06 10.02
N GLU A 314 16.74 -15.38 9.88
CA GLU A 314 17.11 -16.28 10.98
C GLU A 314 18.62 -16.19 11.33
N ARG A 315 19.46 -15.81 10.37
CA ARG A 315 20.91 -15.68 10.53
C ARG A 315 21.32 -14.30 11.03
N ILE A 316 20.55 -13.27 10.69
CA ILE A 316 20.85 -11.88 11.01
C ILE A 316 20.30 -11.53 12.39
N LYS A 317 21.20 -11.20 13.32
CA LYS A 317 20.85 -10.84 14.72
C LYS A 317 21.03 -9.36 15.03
N LEU A 318 21.89 -8.66 14.27
CA LEU A 318 22.24 -7.28 14.53
C LEU A 318 21.09 -6.33 14.14
N PRO A 319 20.64 -5.43 15.04
CA PRO A 319 19.54 -4.51 14.74
C PRO A 319 19.87 -3.57 13.57
N GLY A 320 18.95 -3.43 12.62
CA GLY A 320 19.07 -2.58 11.44
C GLY A 320 19.86 -3.20 10.28
N MET A 321 20.49 -4.36 10.49
CA MET A 321 21.26 -5.03 9.43
C MET A 321 20.34 -5.63 8.36
N LEU A 322 19.22 -6.25 8.75
CA LEU A 322 18.29 -6.85 7.79
C LEU A 322 17.62 -5.77 6.94
N PHE A 323 17.25 -4.64 7.55
CA PHE A 323 16.74 -3.49 6.82
C PHE A 323 17.79 -2.87 5.88
N GLY A 324 19.05 -2.77 6.31
CA GLY A 324 20.13 -2.28 5.44
C GLY A 324 20.34 -3.16 4.20
N ILE A 325 20.29 -4.49 4.35
CA ILE A 325 20.34 -5.42 3.21
C ILE A 325 19.12 -5.23 2.30
N TYR A 326 17.92 -5.07 2.88
CA TYR A 326 16.72 -4.75 2.10
C TYR A 326 16.92 -3.47 1.27
N LEU A 327 17.46 -2.38 1.83
CA LEU A 327 17.70 -1.14 1.10
C LEU A 327 18.68 -1.32 -0.06
N MET A 328 19.75 -2.10 0.15
CA MET A 328 20.71 -2.44 -0.90
C MET A 328 20.06 -3.24 -2.03
N MET A 329 19.28 -4.28 -1.69
CA MET A 329 18.60 -5.13 -2.66
C MET A 329 17.52 -4.35 -3.44
N ASN A 330 16.76 -3.51 -2.75
CA ASN A 330 15.74 -2.63 -3.35
C ASN A 330 16.37 -1.58 -4.27
N GLY A 331 17.47 -0.93 -3.85
CA GLY A 331 18.20 0.02 -4.70
C GLY A 331 18.77 -0.66 -5.95
N MET A 332 19.27 -1.89 -5.83
CA MET A 332 19.79 -2.65 -6.97
C MET A 332 18.69 -3.05 -7.96
N GLU A 333 17.57 -3.58 -7.47
CA GLU A 333 16.41 -3.92 -8.30
C GLU A 333 15.90 -2.68 -9.05
N ARG A 334 15.75 -1.56 -8.35
CA ARG A 334 15.32 -0.30 -8.96
C ARG A 334 16.25 0.20 -10.03
N PHE A 335 17.55 0.15 -9.79
CA PHE A 335 18.54 0.55 -10.79
C PHE A 335 18.40 -0.28 -12.07
N PHE A 336 18.25 -1.60 -11.98
CA PHE A 336 18.16 -2.46 -13.16
C PHE A 336 16.83 -2.33 -13.91
N VAL A 337 15.70 -2.20 -13.20
CA VAL A 337 14.39 -2.00 -13.84
C VAL A 337 14.32 -0.63 -14.52
N GLU A 338 14.99 0.37 -13.97
CA GLU A 338 15.03 1.70 -14.53
C GLU A 338 15.72 1.75 -15.91
N LEU A 339 16.74 0.92 -16.14
CA LEU A 339 17.42 0.83 -17.44
C LEU A 339 16.50 0.40 -18.58
N ILE A 340 15.41 -0.30 -18.25
CA ILE A 340 14.42 -0.81 -19.20
C ILE A 340 13.09 -0.06 -19.13
N ARG A 341 12.96 0.98 -18.28
CA ARG A 341 11.77 1.85 -18.18
C ARG A 341 11.86 3.07 -19.09
N VAL A 342 10.70 3.60 -19.45
CA VAL A 342 10.56 4.86 -20.18
C VAL A 342 10.68 6.01 -19.17
N ASN A 343 11.87 6.60 -19.02
CA ASN A 343 12.06 7.74 -18.10
C ASN A 343 12.81 8.91 -18.73
N THR A 344 12.50 10.10 -18.23
CA THR A 344 13.16 11.35 -18.58
C THR A 344 14.56 11.41 -17.95
N LYS A 345 15.58 11.69 -18.77
CA LYS A 345 16.96 11.83 -18.31
C LYS A 345 17.23 13.28 -17.92
N TYR A 346 17.76 13.49 -16.72
CA TYR A 346 18.29 14.77 -16.29
C TYR A 346 19.75 14.87 -16.74
N HIS A 347 20.15 16.03 -17.23
CA HIS A 347 21.52 16.31 -17.60
C HIS A 347 22.12 17.30 -16.61
N VAL A 348 23.09 16.84 -15.80
CA VAL A 348 23.85 17.73 -14.90
C VAL A 348 25.33 17.51 -15.17
N ALA A 349 26.07 18.60 -15.40
CA ALA A 349 27.52 18.56 -15.61
C ALA A 349 28.00 17.55 -16.68
N GLY A 350 27.22 17.34 -17.74
CA GLY A 350 27.57 16.41 -18.84
C GLY A 350 27.25 14.94 -18.58
N ILE A 351 26.73 14.57 -17.40
CA ILE A 351 26.28 13.22 -17.07
C ILE A 351 24.76 13.19 -17.16
N ALA A 352 24.22 12.25 -17.93
CA ALA A 352 22.79 11.97 -17.99
C ALA A 352 22.45 10.93 -16.91
N PHE A 353 21.53 11.27 -15.99
CA PHE A 353 21.01 10.32 -15.01
C PHE A 353 19.49 10.50 -14.80
N THR A 354 18.79 9.45 -14.42
CA THR A 354 17.35 9.54 -14.07
C THR A 354 17.16 9.79 -12.57
N GLN A 355 16.02 10.37 -12.18
CA GLN A 355 15.67 10.53 -10.76
C GLN A 355 15.69 9.19 -10.01
N ALA A 356 15.25 8.11 -10.67
CA ALA A 356 15.25 6.78 -10.09
C ALA A 356 16.66 6.19 -9.93
N GLU A 357 17.61 6.47 -10.84
CA GLU A 357 19.01 6.07 -10.67
C GLU A 357 19.64 6.74 -9.43
N LEU A 358 19.38 8.03 -9.22
CA LEU A 358 19.84 8.75 -8.02
C LEU A 358 19.26 8.13 -6.75
N ILE A 359 17.95 7.88 -6.72
CA ILE A 359 17.28 7.31 -5.56
C ILE A 359 17.76 5.89 -5.28
N SER A 360 18.00 5.11 -6.33
CA SER A 360 18.58 3.77 -6.25
C SER A 360 19.97 3.78 -5.61
N ALA A 361 20.83 4.71 -6.03
CA ALA A 361 22.16 4.88 -5.45
C ALA A 361 22.09 5.30 -3.97
N LEU A 362 21.20 6.22 -3.62
CA LEU A 362 20.99 6.65 -2.23
C LEU A 362 20.47 5.50 -1.33
N LEU A 363 19.53 4.69 -1.83
CA LEU A 363 19.06 3.49 -1.14
C LEU A 363 20.20 2.49 -0.93
N PHE A 364 21.02 2.26 -1.94
CA PHE A 364 22.14 1.34 -1.82
C PHE A 364 23.18 1.82 -0.80
N ILE A 365 23.59 3.10 -0.89
CA ILE A 365 24.59 3.69 0.03
C ILE A 365 24.06 3.72 1.46
N SER A 366 22.81 4.14 1.67
CA SER A 366 22.20 4.15 3.01
C SER A 366 22.11 2.74 3.60
N GLY A 367 21.73 1.76 2.80
CA GLY A 367 21.73 0.35 3.21
C GLY A 367 23.12 -0.15 3.61
N LEU A 368 24.14 0.15 2.80
CA LEU A 368 25.53 -0.20 3.10
C LEU A 368 26.02 0.44 4.41
N LEU A 369 25.74 1.72 4.61
CA LEU A 369 26.10 2.44 5.84
C LEU A 369 25.41 1.84 7.06
N MET A 370 24.14 1.43 6.94
CA MET A 370 23.40 0.74 8.01
C MET A 370 24.03 -0.60 8.36
N VAL A 371 24.38 -1.42 7.36
CA VAL A 371 25.04 -2.72 7.57
C VAL A 371 26.41 -2.54 8.24
N VAL A 372 27.25 -1.65 7.71
CA VAL A 372 28.58 -1.37 8.28
C VAL A 372 28.47 -0.86 9.72
N SER A 373 27.50 0.02 9.99
CA SER A 373 27.26 0.55 11.34
C SER A 373 26.77 -0.52 12.31
N ALA A 374 25.90 -1.43 11.86
CA ALA A 374 25.41 -2.55 12.66
C ALA A 374 26.56 -3.51 13.02
N VAL A 375 27.42 -3.86 12.05
CA VAL A 375 28.59 -4.72 12.27
C VAL A 375 29.60 -4.07 13.22
N ARG A 376 29.90 -2.78 13.04
CA ARG A 376 30.81 -2.04 13.93
C ARG A 376 30.32 -1.98 15.37
N LYS A 377 29.01 -1.82 15.58
CA LYS A 377 28.41 -1.85 16.93
C LYS A 377 28.46 -3.25 17.53
N GLY A 378 28.12 -4.28 16.75
CA GLY A 378 28.21 -5.66 17.20
C GLY A 378 29.61 -6.06 17.68
N ASN A 379 30.65 -5.70 16.93
CA ASN A 379 32.04 -6.01 17.30
C ASN A 379 32.51 -5.29 18.59
N LYS A 380 31.97 -4.09 18.88
CA LYS A 380 32.23 -3.35 20.12
C LYS A 380 31.53 -3.94 21.34
N GLU A 381 30.42 -4.65 21.16
CA GLU A 381 29.71 -5.30 22.28
C GLU A 381 30.33 -6.67 22.62
N THR A 382 31.08 -7.27 21.70
CA THR A 382 31.81 -8.54 21.89
C THR A 382 33.28 -8.38 22.30
N SER A 383 33.85 -7.18 22.18
CA SER A 383 35.21 -6.83 22.64
C SER A 383 35.12 -6.20 24.01
#